data_AF-A0A0Q9Q395-F1
#
_entry.id   AF-A0A0Q9Q395-F1
#
_cell.length_a   1.000
_cell.length_b   1.000
_cell.length_c   1.000
_cell.angle_alpha   90.00
_cell.angle_beta   90.00
_cell.angle_gamma   90.00
#
_symmetry.space_group_name_H-M   'P 1'
#
loop_
_entity.id
_entity.type
_entity.pdbx_description
1 polymer ?
#
loop_
_entity_poly.entity_id
_entity_poly.type
_entity_poly.pdbx_seq_one_letter_code
_entity_poly.pdbx_strand_id
1 'polypeptide(L)'
;MKLQGQSVVVTARPIAYRWNFGDDISITTTSPGSPYPDLDVAHTYEQTGEVAVSVDTQYGDASFTVNGGPPEPIPSTIWVAGASQDLEIVEALPQLVIR
;
A
#
# COMPACT_ATOMS: atom_id res chain seq x y z
N MET A 1 22.91 8.01 -3.47
CA MET A 1 23.38 8.73 -2.26
C MET A 1 24.91 8.83 -2.31
N LYS A 2 25.51 9.95 -1.91
CA LYS A 2 26.98 10.06 -1.76
C LYS A 2 27.33 9.92 -0.28
N LEU A 3 28.06 8.87 0.06
CA LEU A 3 28.64 8.65 1.38
C LEU A 3 30.16 8.70 1.20
N GLN A 4 30.85 9.65 1.83
CA GLN A 4 32.32 9.72 1.85
C GLN A 4 32.99 9.65 0.45
N GLY A 5 32.41 10.28 -0.58
CA GLY A 5 32.93 10.26 -1.96
C GLY A 5 32.60 9.02 -2.78
N GLN A 6 31.91 8.03 -2.20
CA GLN A 6 31.46 6.83 -2.90
C GLN A 6 30.02 7.02 -3.42
N SER A 7 29.78 6.58 -4.65
CA SER A 7 28.44 6.56 -5.25
C SER A 7 27.74 5.27 -4.87
N VAL A 8 26.65 5.37 -4.11
CA VAL A 8 25.82 4.23 -3.75
C VAL A 8 24.47 4.33 -4.48
N VAL A 9 24.13 3.26 -5.20
CA VAL A 9 22.81 3.08 -5.84
C VAL A 9 22.10 1.92 -5.15
N VAL A 10 20.83 2.11 -4.79
CA VAL A 10 19.99 1.08 -4.17
C VAL A 10 18.82 0.79 -5.10
N THR A 11 18.53 -0.48 -5.29
CA THR A 11 17.36 -0.98 -6.03
C THR A 11 16.54 -1.86 -5.10
N ALA A 12 15.22 -1.75 -5.14
CA ALA A 12 14.28 -2.60 -4.40
C ALA A 12 13.00 -2.78 -5.20
N ARG A 13 12.22 -3.82 -4.87
CA ARG A 13 10.93 -4.12 -5.52
C ARG A 13 9.82 -4.20 -4.47
N PRO A 14 8.60 -3.77 -4.79
CA PRO A 14 7.46 -4.02 -3.92
C PRO A 14 7.18 -5.53 -3.91
N ILE A 15 6.97 -6.09 -2.71
CA ILE A 15 6.72 -7.53 -2.51
C ILE A 15 5.39 -7.80 -1.79
N ALA A 16 4.84 -6.79 -1.11
CA ALA A 16 3.54 -6.86 -0.46
C ALA A 16 2.91 -5.47 -0.30
N TYR A 17 1.59 -5.44 -0.17
CA TYR A 17 0.78 -4.25 0.01
C TYR A 17 -0.18 -4.48 1.17
N ARG A 18 -0.13 -3.63 2.20
CA ARG A 18 -1.04 -3.68 3.35
C ARG A 18 -2.08 -2.59 3.19
N TRP A 19 -3.33 -3.00 2.98
CA TRP A 19 -4.49 -2.14 2.88
C TRP A 19 -5.00 -1.87 4.29
N ASN A 20 -4.95 -0.62 4.72
CA ASN A 20 -5.52 -0.17 5.99
C ASN A 20 -6.85 0.51 5.67
N PHE A 21 -7.97 -0.01 6.16
CA PHE A 21 -9.30 0.51 5.83
C PHE A 21 -9.79 1.63 6.75
N GLY A 22 -9.04 1.94 7.81
CA GLY A 22 -9.36 3.04 8.73
C GLY A 22 -10.38 2.70 9.82
N ASP A 23 -10.86 1.46 9.87
CA ASP A 23 -11.78 0.90 10.87
C ASP A 23 -11.14 -0.23 11.69
N ASP A 24 -9.83 -0.10 11.95
CA ASP A 24 -8.97 -1.11 12.59
C ASP A 24 -8.81 -2.44 11.82
N ILE A 25 -9.40 -2.55 10.62
CA ILE A 25 -9.25 -3.71 9.74
C ILE A 25 -8.16 -3.44 8.70
N SER A 26 -7.33 -4.46 8.46
CA SER A 26 -6.35 -4.45 7.38
C SER A 26 -6.22 -5.81 6.73
N ILE A 27 -5.85 -5.82 5.45
CA ILE A 27 -5.45 -7.03 4.72
C ILE A 27 -4.11 -6.82 4.03
N THR A 28 -3.38 -7.90 3.76
CA THR A 28 -2.12 -7.84 3.02
C THR A 28 -2.20 -8.69 1.75
N THR A 29 -1.83 -8.10 0.62
CA THR A 29 -1.81 -8.73 -0.71
C THR A 29 -0.40 -8.72 -1.31
N THR A 30 -0.16 -9.57 -2.29
CA THR A 30 1.08 -9.53 -3.13
C THR A 30 0.86 -8.75 -4.44
N SER A 31 -0.40 -8.54 -4.83
CA SER A 31 -0.83 -7.67 -5.92
C SER A 31 -1.09 -6.24 -5.40
N PRO A 32 -0.79 -5.18 -6.18
CA PRO A 32 -1.17 -3.80 -5.86
C PRO A 32 -2.69 -3.53 -5.99
N GLY A 33 -3.51 -4.55 -6.22
CA GLY A 33 -4.91 -4.40 -6.58
C GLY A 33 -5.09 -4.16 -8.08
N SER A 34 -6.35 -3.99 -8.49
CA SER A 34 -6.71 -3.68 -9.88
C SER A 34 -7.62 -2.45 -9.95
N PRO A 35 -7.60 -1.68 -11.05
CA PRO A 35 -8.56 -0.61 -11.26
C PRO A 35 -10.00 -1.15 -11.27
N TYR A 36 -10.94 -0.37 -10.74
CA TYR A 36 -12.37 -0.67 -10.88
C TYR A 36 -12.73 -0.89 -12.37
N PRO A 37 -13.55 -1.90 -12.72
CA PRO A 37 -14.40 -2.71 -11.84
C PRO A 37 -13.79 -4.02 -11.34
N ASP A 38 -12.49 -4.29 -11.54
CA ASP A 38 -11.87 -5.49 -11.00
C ASP A 38 -11.67 -5.34 -9.49
N LEU A 39 -12.56 -5.99 -8.73
CA LEU A 39 -12.62 -5.96 -7.27
C LEU A 39 -11.55 -6.86 -6.61
N ASP A 40 -10.30 -6.77 -7.06
CA ASP A 40 -9.16 -7.54 -6.52
C ASP A 40 -8.97 -7.31 -5.02
N VAL A 41 -9.25 -6.08 -4.57
CA VAL A 41 -9.33 -5.70 -3.16
C VAL A 41 -10.66 -5.00 -2.91
N ALA A 42 -11.44 -5.54 -1.98
CA ALA A 42 -12.71 -4.97 -1.55
C ALA A 42 -12.84 -5.09 -0.03
N HIS A 43 -13.54 -4.13 0.57
CA HIS A 43 -13.85 -4.11 1.99
C HIS A 43 -15.27 -3.59 2.20
N THR A 44 -15.96 -4.16 3.19
CA THR A 44 -17.32 -3.77 3.56
C THR A 44 -17.26 -3.05 4.90
N TYR A 45 -17.72 -1.80 4.93
CA TYR A 45 -17.86 -1.04 6.16
C TYR A 45 -19.20 -1.33 6.82
N GLU A 46 -19.19 -1.70 8.09
CA GLU A 46 -20.40 -2.00 8.87
C GLU A 46 -21.01 -0.77 9.54
N GLN A 47 -20.24 0.33 9.63
CA GLN A 47 -20.64 1.56 10.32
C GLN A 47 -20.46 2.76 9.39
N THR A 48 -21.41 3.69 9.42
CA THR A 48 -21.28 4.99 8.78
C THR A 48 -20.30 5.87 9.54
N GLY A 49 -19.62 6.78 8.83
CA GLY A 49 -18.67 7.72 9.44
C GLY A 49 -17.49 8.02 8.53
N GLU A 50 -16.55 8.79 9.05
CA GLU A 50 -15.30 9.11 8.36
C GLU A 50 -14.24 8.04 8.64
N VAL A 51 -13.53 7.61 7.60
CA VAL A 51 -12.39 6.69 7.71
C VAL A 51 -11.21 7.21 6.90
N ALA A 52 -9.99 6.93 7.36
CA ALA A 52 -8.76 7.26 6.64
C ALA A 52 -8.14 5.97 6.05
N VAL A 53 -8.32 5.76 4.75
CA VAL A 53 -7.82 4.59 4.03
C VAL A 53 -6.40 4.81 3.55
N SER A 54 -5.51 3.83 3.66
CA SER A 54 -4.15 3.90 3.12
C SER A 54 -3.64 2.55 2.64
N VAL A 55 -2.57 2.57 1.83
CA VAL A 55 -1.86 1.36 1.39
C VAL A 55 -0.39 1.48 1.69
N ASP A 56 0.09 0.69 2.64
CA ASP A 56 1.53 0.59 2.92
C ASP A 56 2.16 -0.39 1.93
N THR A 57 3.37 -0.09 1.45
CA THR A 57 4.10 -0.96 0.53
C THR A 57 5.32 -1.55 1.22
N GLN A 58 5.46 -2.87 1.18
CA GLN A 58 6.67 -3.55 1.63
C GLN A 58 7.65 -3.67 0.47
N TYR A 59 8.87 -3.19 0.66
CA TYR A 59 9.97 -3.37 -0.28
C TYR A 59 10.90 -4.50 0.14
N GLY A 60 11.26 -5.34 -0.83
CA GLY A 60 12.21 -6.46 -0.72
C GLY A 60 13.01 -6.64 -2.00
N ASP A 61 13.65 -7.81 -2.15
CA ASP A 61 14.57 -8.13 -3.25
C ASP A 61 15.56 -7.00 -3.54
N ALA A 62 16.05 -6.40 -2.45
CA ALA A 62 16.82 -5.20 -2.50
C ALA A 62 18.31 -5.50 -2.68
N SER A 63 19.00 -4.63 -3.42
CA SER A 63 20.45 -4.69 -3.60
C SER A 63 21.03 -3.29 -3.69
N PHE A 64 22.33 -3.16 -3.39
CA PHE A 64 23.06 -1.92 -3.59
C PHE A 64 24.33 -2.15 -4.39
N THR A 65 24.79 -1.12 -5.10
CA THR A 65 26.10 -1.09 -5.75
C THR A 65 26.93 0.05 -5.18
N VAL A 66 28.24 -0.17 -5.06
CA VAL A 66 29.20 0.86 -4.65
C VAL A 66 30.10 1.17 -5.83
N ASN A 67 30.14 2.44 -6.24
CA ASN A 67 30.96 2.94 -7.34
C ASN A 67 30.79 2.15 -8.66
N GLY A 68 29.58 1.63 -8.92
CA GLY A 68 29.30 0.83 -10.12
C GLY A 68 29.81 -0.62 -10.08
N GLY A 69 30.25 -1.11 -8.91
CA GLY A 69 30.61 -2.51 -8.71
C GLY A 69 29.41 -3.47 -8.74
N PRO A 70 29.64 -4.77 -8.50
CA PRO A 70 28.58 -5.78 -8.46
C PRO A 70 27.49 -5.46 -7.42
N PRO A 71 26.23 -5.88 -7.65
CA PRO A 71 25.17 -5.72 -6.67
C PRO A 71 25.37 -6.63 -5.45
N GLU A 72 25.27 -6.04 -4.27
CA GLU A 72 25.26 -6.73 -2.98
C GLU A 72 23.83 -6.79 -2.42
N PRO A 73 23.35 -7.96 -1.94
CA PRO A 73 21.97 -8.10 -1.46
C PRO A 73 21.76 -7.40 -0.11
N ILE A 74 20.56 -6.88 0.09
CA ILE A 74 20.07 -6.37 1.36
C ILE A 74 19.08 -7.41 1.91
N PRO A 75 19.45 -8.21 2.93
CA PRO A 75 18.63 -9.32 3.43
C PRO A 75 17.55 -8.85 4.40
N SER A 76 16.93 -7.70 4.13
CA SER A 76 15.88 -7.12 4.96
C SER A 76 14.79 -6.50 4.10
N THR A 77 13.62 -6.34 4.70
CA THR A 77 12.47 -5.67 4.08
C THR A 77 12.07 -4.46 4.91
N ILE A 78 11.40 -3.51 4.27
CA ILE A 78 10.91 -2.29 4.93
C ILE A 78 9.49 -1.99 4.47
N TRP A 79 8.64 -1.60 5.41
CA TRP A 79 7.33 -1.02 5.14
C TRP A 79 7.47 0.48 4.94
N VAL A 80 6.94 0.98 3.83
CA VAL A 80 6.80 2.41 3.55
C VAL A 80 5.33 2.75 3.59
N ALA A 81 4.95 3.70 4.44
CA ALA A 81 3.57 4.10 4.62
C ALA A 81 3.04 4.84 3.38
N GLY A 82 1.82 4.50 2.96
CA GLY A 82 1.11 5.22 1.92
C GLY A 82 0.49 6.52 2.44
N ALA A 83 0.14 7.41 1.52
CA ALA A 83 -0.69 8.57 1.88
C ALA A 83 -2.12 8.10 2.21
N SER A 84 -2.68 8.63 3.29
CA SER A 84 -4.08 8.39 3.63
C SER A 84 -5.02 9.21 2.74
N GLN A 85 -6.18 8.63 2.47
CA GLN A 85 -7.31 9.27 1.81
C GLN A 85 -8.55 9.16 2.70
N ASP A 86 -9.19 10.29 2.96
CA ASP A 86 -10.39 10.34 3.78
C ASP A 86 -11.61 9.94 2.93
N LEU A 87 -12.44 9.06 3.48
CA LEU A 87 -13.71 8.65 2.90
C LEU A 87 -14.84 8.87 3.89
N GLU A 88 -16.00 9.28 3.39
CA GLU A 88 -17.25 9.33 4.14
C GLU A 88 -18.09 8.10 3.77
N ILE A 89 -18.34 7.24 4.76
CA ILE A 89 -19.20 6.08 4.62
C ILE A 89 -20.63 6.48 4.94
N VAL A 90 -21.49 6.43 3.93
CA VAL A 90 -22.90 6.78 4.03
C VAL A 90 -23.79 5.54 3.88
N GLU A 91 -24.86 5.48 4.65
CA GLU A 91 -25.89 4.46 4.50
C GLU A 91 -26.91 4.91 3.45
N ALA A 92 -27.20 4.03 2.48
CA ALA A 92 -28.31 4.22 1.55
C ALA A 92 -29.55 3.52 2.12
N LEU A 93 -30.53 4.29 2.61
CA LEU A 93 -31.83 3.76 3.00
C LEU A 93 -32.73 3.62 1.76
N PRO A 94 -33.10 2.40 1.32
CA PRO A 94 -34.02 2.25 0.21
C PRO A 94 -35.41 2.74 0.62
N GLN A 95 -35.91 3.79 -0.04
CA GLN A 95 -37.32 4.16 0.03
C GLN A 95 -38.09 3.51 -1.11
N LEU A 96 -39.05 2.65 -0.78
CA LEU A 96 -40.01 2.14 -1.74
C LEU A 96 -41.07 3.22 -2.02
N VAL A 97 -41.09 3.74 -3.25
CA VAL A 97 -42.17 4.62 -3.71
C VAL A 97 -43.21 3.77 -4.44
N ILE A 98 -44.40 3.65 -3.85
CA ILE A 98 -45.56 3.07 -4.55
C ILE A 98 -46.26 4.23 -5.28
N ARG A 99 -46.42 4.10 -6.60
CA ARG A 99 -47.21 5.03 -7.44
C ARG A 99 -48.55 4.42 -7.81
#